data_AF-A0A9D1H5H7-F1
#
_entry.id   AF-A0A9D1H5H7-F1
#
_cell.length_a   1.000
_cell.length_b   1.000
_cell.length_c   1.000
_cell.angle_alpha   90.00
_cell.angle_beta   90.00
_cell.angle_gamma   90.00
#
_symmetry.space_group_name_H-M   'P 1'
#
loop_
_entity.id
_entity.type
_entity.pdbx_description
1 polymer ?
#
loop_
_entity_poly.entity_id
_entity_poly.type
_entity_poly.pdbx_seq_one_letter_code
_entity_poly.pdbx_strand_id
1 'polypeptide(L)'
;ALTGISADFYEAAVIDGATKFQRILYIDIPLIMPTVILMLILAVGNVMSLGYEKAYLMQMSTNTSVSEIISTYVYKVGLQSAQYSFATAVGLFNSVVNFIILVIANGVSKKFAGVSIF
;
A
#
# COMPACT_ATOMS: atom_id res chain seq x y z
N ALA A 1 -7.73 -7.03 -13.05
CA ALA A 1 -8.38 -5.71 -12.91
C ALA A 1 -8.81 -5.18 -14.27
N LEU A 2 -7.89 -4.93 -15.22
CA LEU A 2 -8.26 -4.43 -16.55
C LEU A 2 -9.14 -5.38 -17.38
N THR A 3 -9.03 -6.70 -17.19
CA THR A 3 -9.86 -7.70 -17.89
C THR A 3 -11.35 -7.64 -17.54
N GLY A 4 -11.73 -6.88 -16.50
CA GLY A 4 -13.13 -6.69 -16.10
C GLY A 4 -13.81 -5.48 -16.76
N ILE A 5 -13.08 -4.69 -17.55
CA ILE A 5 -13.64 -3.54 -18.28
C ILE A 5 -14.33 -4.05 -19.56
N SER A 6 -15.58 -3.65 -19.80
CA SER A 6 -16.31 -4.00 -21.03
C SER A 6 -15.56 -3.52 -22.27
N ALA A 7 -15.52 -4.35 -23.31
CA ALA A 7 -14.96 -4.01 -24.63
C ALA A 7 -15.64 -2.78 -25.25
N ASP A 8 -16.91 -2.54 -24.92
CA ASP A 8 -17.70 -1.42 -25.46
C ASP A 8 -17.07 -0.06 -25.17
N PHE A 9 -16.43 0.12 -24.01
CA PHE A 9 -15.74 1.37 -23.67
C PHE A 9 -14.55 1.64 -24.58
N TYR A 10 -13.82 0.59 -24.96
CA TYR A 10 -12.68 0.73 -25.86
C TYR A 10 -13.14 0.91 -27.29
N GLU A 11 -14.17 0.20 -27.74
CA GLU A 11 -14.72 0.32 -29.09
C GLU A 11 -15.32 1.71 -29.33
N ALA A 12 -16.12 2.23 -28.38
CA ALA A 12 -16.63 3.60 -28.43
C ALA A 12 -15.48 4.63 -28.48
N ALA A 13 -14.45 4.46 -27.67
CA ALA A 13 -13.29 5.35 -27.68
C ALA A 13 -12.45 5.25 -28.96
N VAL A 14 -12.45 4.10 -29.66
CA VAL A 14 -11.85 3.99 -31.01
C VAL A 14 -12.66 4.80 -32.02
N ILE A 15 -13.99 4.67 -31.98
CA ILE A 15 -14.92 5.37 -32.86
C ILE A 15 -14.79 6.89 -32.69
N ASP A 16 -14.61 7.37 -31.46
CA ASP A 16 -14.35 8.78 -31.13
C ASP A 16 -12.90 9.24 -31.42
N GLY A 17 -12.04 8.36 -31.96
CA GLY A 17 -10.67 8.70 -32.35
C GLY A 17 -9.68 8.82 -31.18
N ALA A 18 -9.99 8.29 -30.00
CA ALA A 18 -9.11 8.37 -28.85
C ALA A 18 -7.82 7.55 -29.05
N THR A 19 -6.68 8.21 -28.82
CA THR A 19 -5.35 7.62 -28.83
C THR A 19 -5.15 6.62 -27.68
N LYS A 20 -4.18 5.70 -27.80
CA LYS A 20 -3.91 4.69 -26.74
C LYS A 20 -3.64 5.33 -25.36
N PHE A 21 -2.94 6.45 -25.33
CA PHE A 21 -2.66 7.17 -24.09
C PHE A 21 -3.91 7.78 -23.45
N GLN A 22 -4.82 8.32 -24.28
CA GLN A 22 -6.11 8.82 -23.81
C GLN A 22 -6.97 7.70 -23.23
N ARG A 23 -6.97 6.50 -23.84
CA ARG A 23 -7.69 5.35 -23.28
C ARG A 23 -7.16 4.95 -21.90
N ILE A 24 -5.84 4.96 -21.71
CA ILE A 24 -5.25 4.66 -20.40
C ILE A 24 -5.69 5.71 -19.35
N LEU A 25 -5.60 6.99 -19.68
CA LEU A 25 -5.91 8.07 -18.72
C LEU A 25 -7.39 8.23 -18.41
N TYR A 26 -8.26 8.08 -19.42
CA TYR A 26 -9.68 8.41 -19.30
C TYR A 26 -10.59 7.18 -19.17
N ILE A 27 -10.08 5.98 -19.48
CA ILE A 27 -10.83 4.72 -19.36
C ILE A 27 -10.17 3.85 -18.31
N ASP A 28 -8.93 3.41 -18.53
CA ASP A 28 -8.30 2.39 -17.67
C ASP A 28 -8.15 2.90 -16.23
N ILE A 29 -7.48 4.04 -16.03
CA ILE A 29 -7.19 4.58 -14.70
C ILE A 29 -8.47 4.83 -13.88
N PRO A 30 -9.50 5.53 -14.38
CA PRO A 30 -10.72 5.78 -13.62
C PRO A 30 -11.49 4.48 -13.30
N LEU A 31 -11.59 3.55 -14.25
CA LEU A 31 -12.34 2.30 -14.05
C LEU A 31 -11.65 1.33 -13.09
N ILE A 32 -10.31 1.27 -13.06
CA ILE A 32 -9.58 0.41 -12.10
C ILE A 32 -9.33 1.09 -10.76
N MET A 33 -9.53 2.41 -10.65
CA MET A 33 -9.28 3.20 -9.43
C MET A 33 -9.85 2.55 -8.16
N PRO A 34 -11.09 2.02 -8.11
CA PRO A 34 -11.62 1.39 -6.90
C PRO A 34 -10.80 0.17 -6.47
N THR A 35 -10.34 -0.62 -7.45
CA THR A 35 -9.54 -1.83 -7.21
C THR A 35 -8.13 -1.46 -6.76
N VAL A 36 -7.54 -0.44 -7.37
CA VAL A 36 -6.21 0.08 -6.99
C VAL A 36 -6.24 0.63 -5.57
N ILE A 37 -7.28 1.37 -5.19
CA ILE A 37 -7.44 1.89 -3.82
C ILE A 37 -7.56 0.74 -2.81
N LEU A 38 -8.36 -0.28 -3.10
CA LEU A 38 -8.48 -1.45 -2.24
C LEU A 38 -7.14 -2.19 -2.10
N MET A 39 -6.43 -2.41 -3.20
CA MET A 39 -5.11 -3.05 -3.17
C MET A 39 -4.08 -2.18 -2.45
N LEU A 40 -4.14 -0.86 -2.59
CA LEU A 40 -3.28 0.08 -1.87
C LEU A 40 -3.51 0.00 -0.36
N ILE A 41 -4.77 -0.04 0.07
CA ILE A 41 -5.19 -0.26 1.46
C ILE A 41 -4.58 -1.55 2.03
N LEU A 42 -4.71 -2.66 1.31
CA LEU A 42 -4.15 -3.96 1.72
C LEU A 42 -2.62 -3.96 1.69
N ALA A 43 -2.00 -3.25 0.75
CA ALA A 43 -0.55 -3.16 0.62
C ALA A 43 0.06 -2.30 1.74
N VAL A 44 -0.54 -1.17 2.10
CA VAL A 44 -0.05 -0.26 3.16
C VAL A 44 0.03 -0.98 4.50
N GLY A 45 -0.95 -1.83 4.84
CA GLY A 45 -0.91 -2.64 6.05
C GLY A 45 0.34 -3.54 6.15
N ASN A 46 0.94 -3.88 5.01
CA ASN A 46 2.16 -4.70 4.94
C ASN A 46 3.47 -3.87 4.86
N VAL A 47 3.41 -2.55 4.66
CA VAL A 47 4.61 -1.70 4.42
C VAL A 47 5.56 -1.66 5.59
N MET A 48 5.08 -1.68 6.84
CA MET A 48 5.99 -1.68 7.99
C MET A 48 6.64 -3.04 8.27
N SER A 49 6.13 -4.14 7.71
CA SER A 49 6.76 -5.46 7.73
C SER A 49 7.60 -5.76 6.48
N LEU A 50 7.45 -4.94 5.42
CA LEU A 50 8.15 -5.15 4.15
C LEU A 50 9.67 -5.05 4.34
N GLY A 51 10.36 -6.13 4.01
CA GLY A 51 11.83 -6.17 3.97
C GLY A 51 12.51 -6.31 5.32
N TYR A 52 11.79 -6.37 6.45
CA TYR A 52 12.37 -6.61 7.78
C TYR A 52 13.23 -7.87 7.80
N GLU A 53 12.69 -8.99 7.35
CA GLU A 53 13.35 -10.30 7.43
C GLU A 53 14.63 -10.32 6.59
N LYS A 54 14.56 -9.81 5.35
CA LYS A 54 15.72 -9.72 4.46
C LYS A 54 16.76 -8.73 4.98
N ALA A 55 16.35 -7.54 5.41
CA ALA A 55 17.24 -6.53 5.97
C ALA A 55 17.94 -7.06 7.23
N TYR A 56 17.22 -7.75 8.11
CA TYR A 56 17.77 -8.38 9.31
C TYR A 56 18.77 -9.49 8.98
N LEU A 57 18.44 -10.38 8.03
CA LEU A 57 19.30 -11.49 7.65
C LEU A 57 20.59 -11.04 6.94
N MET A 58 20.57 -9.89 6.25
CA MET A 58 21.72 -9.32 5.56
C MET A 58 22.53 -8.34 6.45
N GLN A 59 22.14 -8.16 7.72
CA GLN A 59 22.89 -7.34 8.67
C GLN A 59 24.23 -8.00 9.05
N MET A 60 25.29 -7.21 8.96
CA MET A 60 26.62 -7.50 9.47
C MET A 60 27.08 -6.33 10.35
N SER A 61 28.05 -6.59 11.23
CA SER A 61 28.57 -5.58 12.18
C SER A 61 29.08 -4.31 11.49
N THR A 62 29.56 -4.41 10.25
CA THR A 62 30.05 -3.30 9.44
C THR A 62 28.97 -2.52 8.68
N ASN A 63 27.78 -3.09 8.49
CA ASN A 63 26.71 -2.46 7.73
C ASN A 63 25.48 -2.10 8.58
N THR A 64 25.45 -2.46 9.86
CA THR A 64 24.30 -2.28 10.75
C THR A 64 23.83 -0.82 10.79
N SER A 65 24.77 0.15 10.81
CA SER A 65 24.43 1.58 10.85
C SER A 65 23.62 2.09 9.65
N VAL A 66 23.66 1.38 8.51
CA VAL A 66 22.94 1.74 7.28
C VAL A 66 21.84 0.74 6.90
N SER A 67 21.89 -0.48 7.43
CA SER A 67 20.91 -1.55 7.18
C SER A 67 19.89 -1.73 8.30
N GLU A 68 20.02 -0.97 9.39
CA GLU A 68 19.03 -0.93 10.46
C GLU A 68 17.85 -0.03 10.09
N ILE A 69 16.67 -0.61 10.14
CA ILE A 69 15.39 0.02 9.87
C ILE A 69 14.52 -0.13 11.12
N ILE A 70 13.49 0.70 11.26
CA ILE A 70 12.61 0.71 12.45
C ILE A 70 12.16 -0.72 12.83
N SER A 71 11.78 -1.52 11.84
CA SER A 71 11.32 -2.90 12.04
C SER A 71 12.43 -3.84 12.57
N THR A 72 13.69 -3.67 12.16
CA THR A 72 14.81 -4.50 12.67
C THR A 72 15.25 -4.09 14.07
N TYR A 73 15.20 -2.79 14.37
CA TYR A 73 15.48 -2.27 15.71
C TYR A 73 14.43 -2.72 16.72
N VAL A 74 13.15 -2.60 16.39
CA VAL A 74 12.03 -3.04 17.25
C VAL A 74 12.12 -4.53 17.56
N TYR A 75 12.53 -5.36 16.60
CA TYR A 75 12.75 -6.78 16.84
C TYR A 75 13.92 -7.05 17.79
N LYS A 76 15.08 -6.41 17.57
CA LYS A 76 16.26 -6.53 18.44
C LYS A 76 15.93 -6.11 19.88
N VAL A 77 15.39 -4.91 20.08
CA VAL A 77 15.13 -4.37 21.43
C VAL A 77 13.92 -5.07 22.08
N GLY A 78 12.86 -5.29 21.31
CA GLY A 78 11.63 -5.89 21.80
C GLY A 78 11.76 -7.35 22.20
N LEU A 79 12.38 -8.16 21.35
CA LEU A 79 12.43 -9.61 21.52
C LEU A 79 13.78 -10.09 22.09
N GLN A 80 14.91 -9.55 21.63
CA GLN A 80 16.23 -9.98 22.15
C GLN A 80 16.58 -9.34 23.49
N SER A 81 16.17 -8.09 23.73
CA SER A 81 16.40 -7.41 25.01
C SER A 81 15.21 -7.53 25.99
N ALA A 82 14.22 -8.38 25.65
CA ALA A 82 13.00 -8.63 26.43
C ALA A 82 12.17 -7.37 26.78
N GLN A 83 12.31 -6.28 26.03
CA GLN A 83 11.55 -5.05 26.24
C GLN A 83 10.22 -5.08 25.47
N TYR A 84 9.33 -6.00 25.86
CA TYR A 84 8.04 -6.21 25.20
C TYR A 84 7.17 -4.95 25.17
N SER A 85 7.20 -4.13 26.24
CA SER A 85 6.45 -2.86 26.30
C SER A 85 6.84 -1.89 25.19
N PHE A 86 8.11 -1.85 24.80
CA PHE A 86 8.59 -0.99 23.72
C PHE A 86 8.10 -1.49 22.35
N ALA A 87 8.21 -2.80 22.10
CA ALA A 87 7.71 -3.40 20.86
C ALA A 87 6.20 -3.24 20.69
N THR A 88 5.43 -3.44 21.76
CA THR A 88 3.97 -3.22 21.74
C THR A 88 3.62 -1.76 21.46
N ALA A 89 4.32 -0.79 22.06
CA ALA A 89 4.09 0.63 21.80
C ALA A 89 4.35 1.00 20.33
N VAL A 90 5.42 0.47 19.74
CA VAL A 90 5.70 0.71 18.31
C VAL A 90 4.69 0.01 17.40
N GLY A 91 4.25 -1.20 17.75
CA GLY A 91 3.17 -1.89 17.04
C GLY A 91 1.84 -1.14 17.08
N LEU A 92 1.50 -0.54 18.22
CA LEU A 92 0.31 0.30 18.36
C LEU A 92 0.42 1.57 17.51
N PHE A 93 1.57 2.25 17.54
CA PHE A 93 1.82 3.43 16.70
C PHE A 93 1.65 3.11 15.21
N ASN A 94 2.22 2.00 14.74
CA ASN A 94 2.06 1.50 13.38
C ASN A 94 0.58 1.26 13.03
N SER A 95 -0.18 0.63 13.95
CA SER A 95 -1.61 0.39 13.76
C SER A 95 -2.40 1.69 13.60
N VAL A 96 -2.08 2.73 14.38
CA VAL A 96 -2.71 4.06 14.26
C VAL A 96 -2.38 4.72 12.92
N VAL A 97 -1.11 4.66 12.48
CA VAL A 97 -0.70 5.22 11.19
C VAL A 97 -1.44 4.52 10.05
N ASN A 98 -1.48 3.18 10.06
CA ASN A 98 -2.24 2.41 9.07
C ASN A 98 -3.71 2.79 9.09
N PHE A 99 -4.32 2.91 10.27
CA PHE A 99 -5.72 3.33 10.41
C PHE A 99 -5.98 4.71 9.77
N ILE A 100 -5.10 5.70 10.00
CA ILE A 100 -5.21 7.02 9.37
C ILE A 100 -5.15 6.92 7.84
N ILE A 101 -4.20 6.15 7.31
CA ILE A 101 -4.07 5.95 5.85
C ILE A 101 -5.31 5.27 5.29
N LEU A 102 -5.88 4.29 5.99
CA LEU A 102 -7.11 3.62 5.60
C LEU A 102 -8.30 4.59 5.54
N VAL A 103 -8.46 5.46 6.54
CA VAL A 103 -9.53 6.46 6.57
C VAL A 103 -9.39 7.43 5.40
N ILE A 104 -8.17 7.90 5.11
CA ILE A 104 -7.89 8.77 3.96
C ILE A 104 -8.22 8.06 2.65
N ALA A 105 -7.73 6.83 2.47
CA ALA A 105 -7.96 6.03 1.28
C ALA A 105 -9.46 5.73 1.05
N ASN A 106 -10.20 5.43 2.12
CA ASN A 106 -11.66 5.27 2.06
C ASN A 106 -12.36 6.58 1.67
N GLY A 107 -11.92 7.72 2.20
CA GLY A 107 -12.44 9.04 1.82
C GLY A 107 -12.22 9.36 0.34
N VAL A 108 -11.03 9.04 -0.20
CA VAL A 108 -10.70 9.17 -1.62
C VAL A 108 -11.58 8.23 -2.45
N SER A 109 -11.74 6.97 -2.04
CA SER A 109 -12.62 6.01 -2.72
C SER A 109 -14.05 6.53 -2.81
N LYS A 110 -14.61 7.01 -1.69
CA LYS A 110 -15.97 7.53 -1.64
C LYS A 110 -16.17 8.72 -2.59
N LYS A 111 -15.15 9.55 -2.78
CA LYS A 111 -15.21 10.75 -3.63
C LYS A 111 -15.02 10.45 -5.12
N PHE A 112 -14.13 9.52 -5.47
CA PHE A 112 -13.74 9.28 -6.87
C PHE A 112 -14.38 8.02 -7.48
N ALA A 113 -14.67 7.00 -6.68
CA ALA A 113 -15.19 5.73 -7.15
C ALA A 113 -16.67 5.52 -6.79
N GLY A 114 -17.25 6.30 -5.87
CA GLY A 114 -18.59 6.05 -5.33
C GLY A 114 -18.72 4.75 -4.54
N VAL A 115 -17.62 4.03 -4.34
CA VAL A 115 -17.53 2.79 -3.58
C VAL A 115 -16.99 3.12 -2.18
N SER A 116 -17.75 2.73 -1.15
CA SER A 116 -17.34 2.83 0.25
C SER A 116 -17.08 1.42 0.78
N ILE A 117 -15.98 1.26 1.53
CA ILE A 117 -15.63 -0.01 2.19
C ILE A 117 -16.23 -0.06 3.61
N PHE A 118 -16.75 1.08 4.08
CA PHE A 118 -17.44 1.28 5.36
C PHE A 118 -18.82 1.91 5.16
#